data_AF-A0A9E5PG42-F1
#
_entry.id   AF-A0A9E5PG42-F1
#
_cell.length_a   1.000
_cell.length_b   1.000
_cell.length_c   1.000
_cell.angle_alpha   90.00
_cell.angle_beta   90.00
_cell.angle_gamma   90.00
#
_symmetry.space_group_name_H-M   'P 1'
#
loop_
_entity.id
_entity.type
_entity.pdbx_description
1 polymer ?
#
loop_
_entity_poly.entity_id
_entity_poly.type
_entity_poly.pdbx_seq_one_letter_code
_entity_poly.pdbx_strand_id
1 'polypeptide(L)'
;EAASVIAEAEIALNDLRSVDAAAPEIQEATRMIQQAAAAFDAGNFSGALYPASEARRLSQTAEARRRSGAERDLQPGEAWFTTPLRLETLKRSNLREGPGLNRRVLFTLEEGTALTGLAYTDEWVRVRDETGRTGWIFHSLVGHRGGGRPD
;
A
#
# COMPACT_ATOMS: atom_id res chain seq x y z
N GLU A 1 -17.64 3.70 -28.28
CA GLU A 1 -17.48 2.93 -27.03
C GLU A 1 -16.15 2.17 -26.97
N ALA A 2 -15.78 1.35 -27.97
CA ALA A 2 -14.53 0.58 -27.96
C ALA A 2 -13.25 1.44 -27.75
N ALA A 3 -13.16 2.63 -28.38
CA ALA A 3 -12.04 3.55 -28.19
C ALA A 3 -11.87 4.01 -26.74
N SER A 4 -12.98 4.29 -26.04
CA SER A 4 -12.96 4.72 -24.64
C SER A 4 -12.46 3.61 -23.73
N VAL A 5 -12.89 2.37 -23.97
CA VAL A 5 -12.46 1.21 -23.19
C VAL A 5 -10.97 0.93 -23.36
N ILE A 6 -10.44 1.09 -24.58
CA ILE A 6 -9.00 0.94 -24.86
C ILE A 6 -8.21 2.03 -24.10
N ALA A 7 -8.61 3.29 -24.23
CA ALA A 7 -7.94 4.40 -23.56
C ALA A 7 -7.99 4.28 -22.02
N GLU A 8 -9.12 3.87 -21.45
CA GLU A 8 -9.24 3.58 -20.00
C GLU A 8 -8.31 2.44 -19.57
N ALA A 9 -8.24 1.36 -20.36
CA ALA A 9 -7.36 0.24 -20.07
C ALA A 9 -5.88 0.63 -20.14
N GLU A 10 -5.50 1.48 -21.09
CA GLU A 10 -4.14 2.01 -21.26
C GLU A 10 -3.70 2.87 -20.06
N ILE A 11 -4.58 3.77 -19.60
CA ILE A 11 -4.32 4.62 -18.44
C ILE A 11 -4.06 3.74 -17.20
N ALA A 12 -4.94 2.77 -16.94
CA ALA A 12 -4.81 1.88 -15.79
C ALA A 12 -3.53 1.01 -15.88
N LEU A 13 -3.18 0.55 -17.08
CA LEU A 13 -1.96 -0.23 -17.32
C LEU A 13 -0.69 0.60 -17.10
N ASN A 14 -0.66 1.86 -17.53
CA ASN A 14 0.49 2.74 -17.37
C ASN A 14 0.82 3.02 -15.89
N ASP A 15 -0.21 3.18 -15.07
CA ASP A 15 -0.06 3.32 -13.62
C ASP A 15 0.54 2.06 -12.98
N LEU A 16 0.11 0.87 -13.42
CA LEU A 16 0.65 -0.40 -12.93
C LEU A 16 2.10 -0.64 -13.38
N ARG A 17 2.42 -0.32 -14.64
CA ARG A 17 3.78 -0.40 -15.20
C ARG A 17 4.79 0.49 -14.46
N SER A 18 4.33 1.62 -13.96
CA SER A 18 5.19 2.54 -13.19
C SER A 18 5.67 1.94 -11.87
N VAL A 19 4.97 0.92 -11.36
CA VAL A 19 5.33 0.21 -10.12
C VAL A 19 6.07 -1.09 -10.40
N ASP A 20 5.55 -1.91 -11.31
CA ASP A 20 6.18 -3.19 -11.67
C ASP A 20 5.91 -3.53 -13.14
N ALA A 21 6.76 -3.01 -14.01
CA ALA A 21 6.68 -3.27 -15.45
C ALA A 21 7.02 -4.72 -15.83
N ALA A 22 7.63 -5.50 -14.93
CA ALA A 22 8.09 -6.85 -15.20
C ALA A 22 7.04 -7.92 -14.87
N ALA A 23 6.02 -7.58 -14.09
CA ALA A 23 4.95 -8.48 -13.70
C ALA A 23 4.29 -9.17 -14.91
N PRO A 24 4.05 -10.50 -14.86
CA PRO A 24 3.49 -11.25 -15.97
C PRO A 24 2.09 -10.77 -16.38
N GLU A 25 1.29 -10.29 -15.43
CA GLU A 25 -0.05 -9.74 -15.68
C GLU A 25 0.01 -8.46 -16.53
N ILE A 26 1.07 -7.67 -16.36
CA ILE A 26 1.29 -6.42 -17.10
C ILE A 26 1.73 -6.72 -18.54
N GLN A 27 2.55 -7.74 -18.73
CA GLN A 27 2.93 -8.21 -20.06
C GLN A 27 1.71 -8.75 -20.82
N GLU A 28 0.84 -9.50 -20.14
CA GLU A 28 -0.40 -10.03 -20.72
C GLU A 28 -1.40 -8.92 -21.08
N ALA A 29 -1.68 -8.00 -20.15
CA ALA A 29 -2.55 -6.85 -20.40
C ALA A 29 -2.02 -5.96 -21.54
N THR A 30 -0.71 -5.75 -21.63
CA THR A 30 -0.09 -5.00 -22.74
C THR A 30 -0.38 -5.64 -24.10
N ARG A 31 -0.27 -6.97 -24.20
CA ARG A 31 -0.56 -7.71 -25.43
C ARG A 31 -2.04 -7.59 -25.81
N MET A 32 -2.94 -7.69 -24.83
CA MET A 32 -4.38 -7.55 -25.06
C MET A 32 -4.73 -6.16 -25.58
N ILE A 33 -4.17 -5.09 -25.00
CA ILE A 33 -4.40 -3.72 -25.48
C ILE A 33 -3.90 -3.55 -26.93
N GLN A 34 -2.73 -4.09 -27.26
CA GLN A 34 -2.22 -4.04 -28.64
C GLN A 34 -3.14 -4.77 -29.64
N GLN A 35 -3.68 -5.92 -29.24
CA GLN A 35 -4.66 -6.65 -30.06
C GLN A 35 -5.97 -5.87 -30.23
N ALA A 36 -6.44 -5.23 -29.16
CA ALA A 36 -7.63 -4.38 -29.20
C ALA A 36 -7.44 -3.18 -30.13
N ALA A 37 -6.28 -2.51 -30.06
CA ALA A 37 -5.93 -1.38 -30.91
C ALA A 37 -5.84 -1.80 -32.38
N ALA A 38 -5.23 -2.95 -32.68
CA ALA A 38 -5.17 -3.48 -34.05
C ALA A 38 -6.56 -3.82 -34.61
N ALA A 39 -7.43 -4.42 -33.79
CA ALA A 39 -8.80 -4.70 -34.19
C ALA A 39 -9.64 -3.42 -34.38
N PHE A 40 -9.37 -2.38 -33.59
CA PHE A 40 -10.01 -1.08 -33.72
C PHE A 40 -9.59 -0.36 -35.01
N ASP A 41 -8.29 -0.35 -35.32
CA ASP A 41 -7.74 0.24 -36.55
C ASP A 41 -8.31 -0.44 -37.81
N ALA A 42 -8.50 -1.76 -37.75
CA ALA A 42 -9.15 -2.54 -38.80
C ALA A 42 -10.68 -2.29 -38.92
N GLY A 43 -11.26 -1.39 -38.13
CA GLY A 43 -12.70 -1.11 -38.10
C GLY A 43 -13.53 -2.22 -37.44
N ASN A 44 -12.90 -3.20 -36.79
CA ASN A 44 -13.55 -4.32 -36.11
C ASN A 44 -13.75 -4.03 -34.62
N PHE A 45 -14.70 -3.14 -34.32
CA PHE A 45 -15.00 -2.70 -32.97
C PHE A 45 -15.50 -3.82 -32.05
N SER A 46 -16.24 -4.79 -32.60
CA SER A 46 -16.71 -5.96 -31.84
C SER A 46 -15.56 -6.89 -31.44
N GLY A 47 -14.57 -7.08 -32.32
CA GLY A 47 -13.36 -7.84 -32.02
C GLY A 47 -12.41 -7.13 -31.06
N ALA A 48 -12.41 -5.79 -31.05
CA ALA A 48 -11.61 -4.98 -30.13
C ALA A 48 -12.17 -4.95 -28.69
N LEU A 49 -13.49 -5.14 -28.53
CA LEU A 49 -14.15 -5.00 -27.23
C LEU A 49 -13.70 -6.06 -26.22
N TYR A 50 -13.58 -7.31 -26.65
CA TYR A 50 -13.17 -8.42 -25.79
C TYR A 50 -11.80 -8.19 -25.13
N PRO A 51 -10.70 -8.04 -25.89
CA PRO A 51 -9.37 -7.80 -25.30
C PRO A 51 -9.29 -6.50 -24.50
N ALA A 52 -10.00 -5.44 -24.91
CA ALA A 52 -10.03 -4.19 -24.15
C ALA A 52 -10.74 -4.33 -22.79
N SER A 53 -11.86 -5.06 -22.74
CA SER A 53 -12.60 -5.31 -21.51
C SER A 53 -11.86 -6.24 -20.55
N GLU A 54 -11.13 -7.23 -21.09
CA GLU A 54 -10.34 -8.16 -20.31
C GLU A 54 -9.11 -7.47 -19.68
N ALA A 55 -8.38 -6.68 -20.47
CA ALA A 55 -7.28 -5.86 -19.97
C ALA A 55 -7.73 -4.93 -18.83
N ARG A 56 -8.92 -4.32 -18.95
CA ARG A 56 -9.49 -3.47 -17.90
C ARG A 56 -9.81 -4.25 -16.62
N ARG A 57 -10.35 -5.47 -16.71
CA ARG A 57 -10.60 -6.32 -15.52
C ARG A 57 -9.30 -6.73 -14.83
N LEU A 58 -8.27 -7.07 -15.60
CA LEU A 58 -6.95 -7.36 -15.05
C LEU A 58 -6.39 -6.15 -14.29
N SER A 59 -6.51 -4.95 -14.84
CA SER A 59 -6.09 -3.72 -14.16
C SER A 59 -6.93 -3.44 -12.91
N GLN A 60 -8.26 -3.57 -12.97
CA GLN A 60 -9.15 -3.37 -11.82
C GLN A 60 -8.89 -4.36 -10.69
N THR A 61 -8.58 -5.62 -11.01
CA THR A 61 -8.24 -6.63 -9.99
C THR A 61 -6.85 -6.40 -9.41
N ALA A 62 -5.89 -5.93 -10.20
CA ALA A 62 -4.59 -5.49 -9.71
C ALA A 62 -4.70 -4.24 -8.82
N GLU A 63 -5.57 -3.28 -9.16
CA GLU A 63 -5.90 -2.13 -8.32
C GLU A 63 -6.66 -2.50 -7.06
N ALA A 64 -7.60 -3.45 -7.13
CA ALA A 64 -8.28 -3.97 -5.94
C ALA A 64 -7.28 -4.67 -5.01
N ARG A 65 -6.35 -5.45 -5.58
CA ARG A 65 -5.20 -6.00 -4.86
C ARG A 65 -4.25 -4.93 -4.34
N ARG A 66 -4.14 -3.75 -4.95
CA ARG A 66 -3.42 -2.59 -4.36
C ARG A 66 -4.20 -1.95 -3.22
N ARG A 67 -5.52 -1.81 -3.36
CA ARG A 67 -6.38 -1.18 -2.34
C ARG A 67 -6.53 -2.06 -1.10
N SER A 68 -6.47 -3.39 -1.27
CA SER A 68 -6.28 -4.35 -0.18
C SER A 68 -4.80 -4.54 0.21
N GLY A 69 -3.91 -4.41 -0.76
CA GLY A 69 -2.45 -4.48 -0.62
C GLY A 69 -1.85 -3.14 -0.24
N ALA A 70 -2.31 -2.61 0.88
CA ALA A 70 -1.56 -1.64 1.65
C ALA A 70 -0.22 -2.22 2.19
N GLU A 71 0.10 -3.45 1.76
CA GLU A 71 1.32 -4.23 1.96
C GLU A 71 2.51 -3.87 1.04
N ARG A 72 2.39 -2.90 0.11
CA ARG A 72 3.49 -2.54 -0.82
C ARG A 72 4.48 -1.49 -0.32
N ASP A 73 4.26 -0.91 0.86
CA ASP A 73 5.28 -0.15 1.60
C ASP A 73 5.97 -1.02 2.68
N LEU A 74 5.70 -2.32 2.71
CA LEU A 74 6.29 -3.22 3.70
C LEU A 74 7.75 -3.48 3.40
N GLN A 75 8.63 -2.93 4.23
CA GLN A 75 10.00 -3.42 4.30
C GLN A 75 9.96 -4.92 4.66
N PRO A 76 10.87 -5.75 4.11
CA PRO A 76 10.91 -7.18 4.43
C PRO A 76 10.98 -7.39 5.94
N GLY A 77 9.96 -8.07 6.50
CA GLY A 77 9.80 -8.27 7.94
C GLY A 77 8.71 -7.40 8.61
N GLU A 78 8.03 -6.53 7.86
CA GLU A 78 6.88 -5.77 8.38
C GLU A 78 5.59 -6.60 8.34
N ALA A 79 5.03 -6.86 9.52
CA ALA A 79 3.79 -7.58 9.73
C ALA A 79 2.74 -6.66 10.34
N TRP A 80 1.55 -6.66 9.75
CA TRP A 80 0.45 -5.80 10.17
C TRP A 80 -0.23 -6.39 11.39
N PHE A 81 -0.59 -5.53 12.34
CA PHE A 81 -1.47 -5.97 13.41
C PHE A 81 -2.89 -6.07 12.87
N THR A 82 -3.45 -7.28 12.90
CA THR A 82 -4.86 -7.50 12.58
C THR A 82 -5.79 -6.76 13.56
N THR A 83 -5.30 -6.46 14.77
CA THR A 83 -5.99 -5.66 15.77
C THR A 83 -5.11 -4.49 16.19
N PRO A 84 -5.56 -3.23 16.04
CA PRO A 84 -4.79 -2.08 16.47
C PRO A 84 -4.46 -2.17 17.97
N LEU A 85 -3.17 -2.18 18.31
CA LEU A 85 -2.72 -2.28 19.69
C LEU A 85 -2.71 -0.91 20.34
N ARG A 86 -3.28 -0.79 21.54
CA ARG A 86 -3.16 0.44 22.32
C ARG A 86 -1.80 0.44 22.99
N LEU A 87 -0.96 1.36 22.55
CA LEU A 87 0.39 1.55 23.05
C LEU A 87 0.49 2.91 23.73
N GLU A 88 1.51 3.07 24.56
CA GLU A 88 1.87 4.37 25.11
C GLU A 88 3.39 4.52 25.14
N THR A 89 3.86 5.75 24.97
CA THR A 89 5.29 6.06 25.09
C THR A 89 5.71 5.94 26.55
N LEU A 90 6.71 5.09 26.81
CA LEU A 90 7.27 4.92 28.16
C LEU A 90 8.23 6.04 28.54
N LYS A 91 8.84 6.68 27.55
CA LYS A 91 9.78 7.79 27.68
C LYS A 91 9.65 8.72 26.48
N ARG A 92 10.20 9.93 26.59
CA ARG A 92 10.32 10.87 25.46
C ARG A 92 11.00 10.18 24.27
N SER A 93 10.30 10.08 23.16
CA SER A 93 10.69 9.23 22.03
C SER A 93 10.50 9.95 20.70
N ASN A 94 11.31 9.60 19.72
CA ASN A 94 11.27 10.23 18.41
C ASN A 94 10.52 9.33 17.43
N LEU A 95 9.42 9.83 16.91
CA LEU A 95 8.68 9.24 15.81
C LEU A 95 9.43 9.51 14.51
N ARG A 96 9.78 8.45 13.78
CA ARG A 96 10.57 8.51 12.55
C ARG A 96 9.73 8.18 11.33
N GLU A 97 10.22 8.58 10.17
CA GLU A 97 9.53 8.34 8.89
C GLU A 97 9.54 6.87 8.47
N GLY A 98 10.56 6.12 8.87
CA GLY A 98 10.69 4.69 8.57
C GLY A 98 11.30 3.91 9.73
N PRO A 99 11.26 2.58 9.67
CA PRO A 99 11.98 1.71 10.58
C PRO A 99 13.49 1.86 10.33
N GLY A 100 14.21 2.18 11.39
CA GLY A 100 15.67 2.31 11.40
C GLY A 100 16.17 3.56 12.12
N LEU A 101 17.29 3.40 12.83
CA LEU A 101 17.91 4.49 13.60
C LEU A 101 18.50 5.59 12.69
N ASN A 102 18.77 5.27 11.43
CA ASN A 102 19.30 6.20 10.44
C ASN A 102 18.23 7.02 9.70
N ARG A 103 16.94 6.82 10.03
CA ARG A 103 15.82 7.54 9.41
C ARG A 103 15.61 8.89 10.08
N ARG A 104 15.12 9.88 9.32
CA ARG A 104 14.80 11.21 9.82
C ARG A 104 13.71 11.14 10.90
N VAL A 105 13.91 11.91 11.97
CA VAL A 105 12.88 12.14 12.99
C VAL A 105 11.84 13.10 12.42
N LEU A 106 10.60 12.63 12.36
CA LEU A 106 9.45 13.46 11.96
C LEU A 106 8.97 14.29 13.14
N PHE A 107 8.78 13.64 14.30
CA PHE A 107 8.22 14.26 15.49
C PHE A 107 8.83 13.67 16.75
N THR A 108 8.75 14.41 17.85
CA THR A 108 9.08 13.91 19.18
C THR A 108 7.79 13.78 19.98
N LEU A 109 7.56 12.59 20.51
CA LEU A 109 6.46 12.25 21.39
C LEU A 109 6.94 12.35 22.84
N GLU A 110 6.08 12.87 23.71
CA GLU A 110 6.34 12.95 25.14
C GLU A 110 6.01 11.63 25.82
N GLU A 111 6.52 11.43 27.04
CA GLU A 111 6.18 10.26 27.86
C GLU A 111 4.68 10.25 28.20
N GLY A 112 4.05 9.06 28.16
CA GLY A 112 2.62 8.88 28.43
C GLY A 112 1.69 9.19 27.24
N THR A 113 2.23 9.49 26.06
CA THR A 113 1.43 9.76 24.85
C THR A 113 0.73 8.49 24.39
N ALA A 114 -0.59 8.58 24.16
CA ALA A 114 -1.40 7.50 23.64
C ALA A 114 -1.12 7.24 22.16
N LEU A 115 -0.84 6.00 21.82
CA LEU A 115 -0.54 5.59 20.45
C LEU A 115 -1.34 4.35 20.07
N THR A 116 -1.60 4.22 18.78
CA THR A 116 -2.23 3.03 18.21
C THR A 116 -1.23 2.32 17.32
N GLY A 117 -0.74 1.15 17.72
CA GLY A 117 0.09 0.27 16.89
C GLY A 117 -0.71 -0.30 15.72
N LEU A 118 -0.23 -0.06 14.51
CA LEU A 118 -0.84 -0.49 13.24
C LEU A 118 -0.08 -1.67 12.62
N ALA A 119 1.25 -1.62 12.65
CA ALA A 119 2.13 -2.65 12.13
C ALA A 119 3.41 -2.73 12.97
N TYR A 120 4.17 -3.80 12.83
CA TYR A 120 5.51 -3.93 13.40
C TYR A 120 6.47 -4.48 12.37
N THR A 121 7.74 -4.12 12.47
CA THR A 121 8.81 -4.67 11.65
C THR A 121 10.05 -4.80 12.51
N ASP A 122 10.50 -6.04 12.72
CA ASP A 122 11.66 -6.32 13.57
C ASP A 122 11.52 -5.63 14.95
N GLU A 123 12.44 -4.74 15.33
CA GLU A 123 12.38 -3.94 16.58
C GLU A 123 11.56 -2.64 16.49
N TRP A 124 10.82 -2.41 15.41
CA TRP A 124 10.09 -1.17 15.17
C TRP A 124 8.59 -1.38 15.11
N VAL A 125 7.84 -0.40 15.60
CA VAL A 125 6.38 -0.42 15.59
C VAL A 125 5.88 0.82 14.87
N ARG A 126 5.03 0.60 13.87
CA ARG A 126 4.29 1.66 13.19
C ARG A 126 3.12 2.05 14.07
N VAL A 127 3.12 3.29 14.52
CA VAL A 127 2.12 3.83 15.42
C VAL A 127 1.39 5.00 14.79
N ARG A 128 0.15 5.20 15.22
CA ARG A 128 -0.67 6.36 14.91
C ARG A 128 -1.02 7.11 16.18
N ASP A 129 -0.75 8.39 16.17
CA ASP A 129 -1.11 9.34 17.22
C ASP A 129 -2.60 9.70 17.15
N GLU A 130 -3.15 10.27 18.23
CA GLU A 130 -4.56 10.70 18.29
C GLU A 130 -4.89 11.78 17.25
N THR A 131 -3.89 12.56 16.84
CA THR A 131 -4.01 13.57 15.78
C THR A 131 -4.06 12.98 14.37
N GLY A 132 -3.93 11.65 14.21
CA GLY A 132 -3.90 10.97 12.92
C GLY A 132 -2.51 10.88 12.28
N ARG A 133 -1.48 11.48 12.90
CA ARG A 133 -0.09 11.38 12.45
C ARG A 133 0.41 9.94 12.60
N THR A 134 1.11 9.43 11.59
CA THR A 134 1.67 8.08 11.58
C THR A 134 3.18 8.12 11.51
N GLY A 135 3.84 7.15 12.12
CA GLY A 135 5.28 6.98 11.98
C GLY A 135 5.79 5.77 12.75
N TRP A 136 7.12 5.68 12.84
CA TRP A 136 7.82 4.53 13.39
C TRP A 136 8.51 4.87 14.70
N ILE A 137 8.34 4.00 15.69
CA ILE A 137 8.97 4.11 17.00
C ILE A 137 9.57 2.76 17.39
N PHE A 138 10.65 2.78 18.16
CA PHE A 138 11.28 1.56 18.67
C PHE A 138 10.34 0.87 19.65
N HIS A 139 10.16 -0.45 19.52
CA HIS A 139 9.27 -1.20 20.40
C HIS A 139 9.66 -1.06 21.88
N SER A 140 10.96 -0.98 22.19
CA SER A 140 11.46 -0.79 23.56
C SER A 140 11.10 0.58 24.19
N LEU A 141 10.67 1.55 23.39
CA LEU A 141 10.27 2.88 23.84
C LEU A 141 8.75 3.00 24.06
N VAL A 142 7.98 2.01 23.62
CA VAL A 142 6.53 1.95 23.78
C VAL A 142 6.12 0.76 24.62
N GLY A 143 5.16 0.97 25.52
CA GLY A 143 4.59 -0.05 26.36
C GLY A 143 3.20 -0.41 25.87
N HIS A 144 2.78 -1.66 26.14
CA HIS A 144 1.38 -2.03 25.97
C HIS A 144 0.55 -1.31 27.03
N ARG A 145 -0.43 -0.50 26.60
CA ARG A 145 -1.43 0.05 27.52
C ARG A 145 -2.47 -1.03 27.78
N GLY A 146 -2.15 -1.99 28.63
CA GLY A 146 -3.09 -3.03 29.02
C GLY A 146 -2.68 -3.72 30.31
N GLY A 147 -3.61 -3.67 31.27
CA GLY A 147 -3.50 -4.34 32.55
C GLY A 147 -2.84 -3.45 33.59
N GLY A 148 -3.65 -2.84 34.45
CA GLY A 148 -3.16 -2.09 35.59
C GLY A 148 -2.16 -2.89 36.41
N ARG A 149 -1.29 -2.16 37.11
CA ARG A 149 -0.64 -2.70 38.31
C ARG A 149 -1.72 -3.35 39.18
N PRO A 150 -1.64 -4.64 39.52
CA PRO A 150 -2.11 -5.06 40.82
C PRO A 150 -1.08 -4.56 41.85
N ASP A 151 -1.54 -3.66 42.71
CA ASP A 151 -1.00 -3.19 44.00
C ASP A 151 0.54 -3.21 44.21
#